data_AF-A0A968WBP7-F1
#
_entry.id   AF-A0A968WBP7-F1
#
_cell.length_a   1.000
_cell.length_b   1.000
_cell.length_c   1.000
_cell.angle_alpha   90.00
_cell.angle_beta   90.00
_cell.angle_gamma   90.00
#
_symmetry.space_group_name_H-M   'P 1'
#
loop_
_entity.id
_entity.type
_entity.pdbx_description
1 polymer ?
#
loop_
_entity_poly.entity_id
_entity_poly.type
_entity_poly.pdbx_seq_one_letter_code
_entity_poly.pdbx_strand_id
1 'polypeptide(L)'
;MNSGKTPTGKALQGNIGYTTNKQNKVIINMPRPWFPQVKGQVKIPLGIEATKENQGLIQRAIDRLQIALEDGKLHNPDGSFNKYEYQEVLSHLKIFPNLRGIMKVIEGGKNQPPIKPELGLLEIWEKYCEYRKPSLAISTYEIHYKKKYFSFIDDALKVVGDNPLEIRNWLIAHRNLKDVKKLYPYLKKLTILLFSIIYIILKILTLV
;
A
#
# COMPACT_ATOMS: atom_id res chain seq x y z
N MET A 1 -26.84 30.54 9.61
CA MET A 1 -25.37 30.49 9.78
C MET A 1 -24.73 31.07 8.54
N ASN A 2 -24.18 32.27 8.65
CA ASN A 2 -23.63 33.05 7.53
C ASN A 2 -22.25 32.51 7.14
N SER A 3 -22.10 31.99 5.93
CA SER A 3 -20.79 31.69 5.35
C SER A 3 -20.15 33.00 4.87
N GLY A 4 -19.11 33.46 5.56
CA GLY A 4 -18.36 34.67 5.18
C GLY A 4 -17.78 34.56 3.78
N LYS A 5 -17.99 35.58 2.94
CA LYS A 5 -17.30 35.71 1.64
C LYS A 5 -15.94 36.36 1.88
N THR A 6 -14.90 35.88 1.20
CA THR A 6 -13.59 36.58 1.18
C THR A 6 -13.69 37.85 0.31
N PRO A 7 -12.77 38.83 0.48
CA PRO A 7 -12.84 40.15 -0.18
C PRO A 7 -12.96 40.12 -1.71
N THR A 8 -12.62 38.98 -2.33
CA THR A 8 -12.68 38.74 -3.78
C THR A 8 -14.02 38.19 -4.29
N GLY A 9 -15.06 38.07 -3.45
CA GLY A 9 -16.41 37.66 -3.88
C GLY A 9 -16.56 36.20 -4.34
N LYS A 10 -15.47 35.43 -4.38
CA LYS A 10 -15.48 33.99 -4.64
C LYS A 10 -15.99 33.26 -3.39
N ALA A 11 -16.93 32.33 -3.58
CA ALA A 11 -17.41 31.47 -2.49
C ALA A 11 -16.22 30.74 -1.85
N LEU A 12 -16.20 30.61 -0.52
CA LEU A 12 -15.24 29.76 0.20
C LEU A 12 -15.27 28.38 -0.46
N GLN A 13 -14.20 28.04 -1.18
CA GLN A 13 -14.02 26.70 -1.72
C GLN A 13 -13.98 25.77 -0.50
N GLY A 14 -14.96 24.86 -0.39
CA GLY A 14 -15.23 24.14 0.85
C GLY A 14 -14.04 23.36 1.39
N ASN A 15 -14.05 23.08 2.70
CA ASN A 15 -13.00 22.29 3.36
C ASN A 15 -13.22 20.79 3.16
N ILE A 16 -12.14 20.01 3.25
CA ILE A 16 -12.19 18.55 3.33
C ILE A 16 -12.83 18.16 4.67
N GLY A 17 -13.88 17.36 4.60
CA GLY A 17 -14.55 16.80 5.78
C GLY A 17 -14.39 15.29 5.85
N TYR A 18 -14.92 14.68 6.92
CA TYR A 18 -15.03 13.23 7.01
C TYR A 18 -16.39 12.80 7.57
N THR A 19 -16.78 11.57 7.24
CA THR A 19 -17.95 10.87 7.80
C THR A 19 -17.55 9.45 8.14
N THR A 20 -18.33 8.77 8.97
CA THR A 20 -18.14 7.33 9.24
C THR A 20 -19.15 6.50 8.45
N ASN A 21 -18.74 5.31 8.02
CA ASN A 21 -19.67 4.33 7.44
C ASN A 21 -20.33 3.46 8.53
N LYS A 22 -21.24 2.56 8.12
CA LYS A 22 -21.91 1.60 9.02
C LYS A 22 -20.95 0.66 9.76
N GLN A 23 -19.68 0.55 9.33
CA GLN A 23 -18.63 -0.28 9.92
C GLN A 23 -17.62 0.56 10.73
N ASN A 24 -17.99 1.78 11.13
CA ASN A 24 -17.14 2.73 11.84
C ASN A 24 -15.84 3.13 11.12
N LYS A 25 -15.73 2.92 9.80
CA LYS A 25 -14.58 3.34 9.00
C LYS A 25 -14.74 4.77 8.52
N VAL A 26 -13.64 5.51 8.56
CA VAL A 26 -13.58 6.91 8.13
C VAL A 26 -13.63 7.01 6.60
N ILE A 27 -14.50 7.89 6.12
CA ILE A 27 -14.62 8.29 4.71
C ILE A 27 -14.31 9.78 4.63
N ILE A 28 -13.30 10.14 3.85
CA ILE A 28 -12.98 11.52 3.50
C ILE A 28 -13.94 12.00 2.43
N ASN A 29 -14.51 13.19 2.63
CA ASN A 29 -15.42 13.85 1.72
C ASN A 29 -14.72 15.09 1.14
N MET A 30 -14.41 15.04 -0.15
CA MET A 30 -13.78 16.17 -0.84
C MET A 30 -14.81 17.26 -1.16
N PRO A 31 -14.41 18.53 -1.20
CA PRO A 31 -15.29 19.63 -1.61
C PRO A 31 -15.63 19.56 -3.10
N ARG A 32 -16.93 19.61 -3.43
CA ARG A 32 -17.43 19.51 -4.82
C ARG A 32 -16.84 20.55 -5.79
N PRO A 33 -16.65 21.83 -5.40
CA PRO A 33 -16.17 22.86 -6.33
C PRO A 33 -14.79 22.55 -6.94
N TRP A 34 -13.99 21.73 -6.28
CA TRP A 34 -12.65 21.36 -6.74
C TRP A 34 -12.63 20.25 -7.80
N PHE A 35 -13.74 19.52 -7.97
CA PHE A 35 -13.83 18.37 -8.87
C PHE A 35 -15.08 18.45 -9.76
N PRO A 36 -15.20 19.50 -10.60
CA PRO A 36 -16.42 19.77 -11.37
C PRO A 36 -16.74 18.67 -12.40
N GLN A 37 -15.74 17.92 -12.85
CA GLN A 37 -15.90 16.81 -13.80
C GLN A 37 -16.38 15.52 -13.14
N VAL A 38 -16.35 15.44 -11.81
CA VAL A 38 -16.82 14.25 -11.10
C VAL A 38 -18.31 14.41 -10.79
N LYS A 39 -19.12 13.46 -11.27
CA LYS A 39 -20.55 13.40 -10.95
C LYS A 39 -20.74 13.13 -9.45
N GLY A 40 -20.98 14.18 -8.69
CA GLY A 40 -21.21 14.12 -7.24
C GLY A 40 -19.97 14.42 -6.42
N GLN A 41 -20.02 14.11 -5.12
CA GLN A 41 -18.91 14.37 -4.22
C GLN A 41 -17.91 13.21 -4.26
N VAL A 42 -16.62 13.51 -4.41
CA VAL A 42 -15.57 12.51 -4.27
C VAL A 42 -15.51 12.07 -2.80
N LYS A 43 -15.80 10.78 -2.56
CA LYS A 43 -15.79 10.15 -1.23
C LYS A 43 -14.82 8.98 -1.23
N ILE A 44 -13.83 9.01 -0.35
CA ILE A 44 -12.76 8.01 -0.35
C ILE A 44 -12.56 7.46 1.07
N PRO A 45 -12.62 6.12 1.25
CA PRO A 45 -12.35 5.52 2.55
C PRO A 45 -10.89 5.72 2.93
N LEU A 46 -10.65 6.16 4.17
CA LEU A 46 -9.33 6.37 4.75
C LEU A 46 -8.70 5.05 5.25
N GLY A 47 -9.51 4.00 5.40
CA GLY A 47 -9.05 2.68 5.84
C GLY A 47 -8.80 2.55 7.34
N ILE A 48 -9.06 3.60 8.12
CA ILE A 48 -8.95 3.62 9.59
C ILE A 48 -10.32 3.73 10.24
N GLU A 49 -10.44 3.21 11.45
CA GLU A 49 -11.64 3.28 12.28
C GLU A 49 -11.72 4.61 13.04
N ALA A 50 -12.92 5.14 13.21
CA ALA A 50 -13.17 6.34 14.00
C ALA A 50 -13.20 6.01 15.49
N THR A 51 -12.03 5.75 16.06
CA THR A 51 -11.80 5.59 17.50
C THR A 51 -11.21 6.89 18.08
N LYS A 52 -11.31 7.08 19.40
CA LYS A 52 -10.68 8.24 20.08
C LYS A 52 -9.17 8.29 19.86
N GLU A 53 -8.51 7.13 19.85
CA GLU A 53 -7.08 6.98 19.60
C GLU A 53 -6.69 7.44 18.18
N ASN A 54 -7.55 7.22 17.20
CA ASN A 54 -7.30 7.59 15.81
C ASN A 54 -7.69 9.04 15.47
N GLN A 55 -8.39 9.77 16.35
CA GLN A 55 -8.84 11.14 16.04
C GLN A 55 -7.70 12.07 15.65
N GLY A 56 -6.58 12.05 16.38
CA GLY A 56 -5.40 12.85 16.03
C GLY A 56 -4.74 12.43 14.71
N LEU A 57 -4.86 11.18 14.30
CA LEU A 57 -4.39 10.70 12.99
C LEU A 57 -5.35 11.13 11.86
N ILE A 58 -6.65 11.05 12.09
CA ILE A 58 -7.69 11.49 11.16
C ILE A 58 -7.54 13.00 10.90
N GLN A 59 -7.38 13.81 11.94
CA GLN A 59 -7.24 15.25 11.80
C GLN A 59 -5.98 15.61 11.01
N ARG A 60 -4.82 15.01 11.34
CA ARG A 60 -3.59 15.21 10.58
C ARG A 60 -3.73 14.82 9.11
N ALA A 61 -4.50 13.77 8.81
CA ALA A 61 -4.80 13.38 7.43
C ALA A 61 -5.64 14.42 6.71
N ILE A 62 -6.66 14.97 7.35
CA ILE A 62 -7.48 16.03 6.80
C ILE A 62 -6.64 17.28 6.55
N ASP A 63 -5.84 17.72 7.53
CA ASP A 63 -5.01 18.92 7.41
C ASP A 63 -4.02 18.81 6.25
N ARG A 64 -3.34 17.65 6.12
CA ARG A 64 -2.40 17.41 5.02
C ARG A 64 -3.08 17.32 3.66
N LEU A 65 -4.25 16.69 3.58
CA LEU A 65 -5.04 16.65 2.35
C LEU A 65 -5.57 18.03 2.00
N GLN A 66 -5.91 18.87 2.97
CA GLN A 66 -6.37 20.23 2.76
C GLN A 66 -5.25 21.08 2.13
N ILE A 67 -4.02 20.98 2.65
CA ILE A 67 -2.85 21.63 2.06
C ILE A 67 -2.63 21.15 0.63
N ALA A 68 -2.64 19.83 0.38
CA ALA A 68 -2.44 19.29 -0.97
C ALA A 68 -3.57 19.67 -1.95
N LEU A 69 -4.78 19.90 -1.44
CA LEU A 69 -5.90 20.40 -2.22
C LEU A 69 -5.65 21.85 -2.64
N GLU A 70 -5.27 22.70 -1.68
CA GLU A 70 -5.00 24.13 -1.88
C GLU A 70 -3.80 24.37 -2.80
N ASP A 71 -2.76 23.53 -2.69
CA ASP A 71 -1.61 23.49 -3.60
C ASP A 71 -1.98 22.99 -5.01
N GLY A 72 -3.21 22.54 -5.20
CA GLY A 72 -3.72 22.02 -6.46
C GLY A 72 -3.22 20.64 -6.86
N LYS A 73 -2.55 19.92 -5.96
CA LYS A 73 -1.96 18.61 -6.28
C LYS A 73 -3.00 17.48 -6.32
N LEU A 74 -4.11 17.64 -5.60
CA LEU A 74 -5.20 16.65 -5.56
C LEU A 74 -6.11 16.67 -6.80
N HIS A 75 -5.90 17.58 -7.76
CA HIS A 75 -6.61 17.57 -9.04
C HIS A 75 -5.64 17.33 -10.19
N ASN A 76 -6.08 16.54 -11.17
CA ASN A 76 -5.37 16.38 -12.43
C ASN A 76 -5.66 17.59 -13.35
N PRO A 77 -4.85 17.83 -14.39
CA PRO A 77 -5.09 18.91 -15.37
C PRO A 77 -6.46 18.83 -16.07
N ASP A 78 -7.07 17.64 -16.12
CA ASP A 78 -8.39 17.40 -16.68
C ASP A 78 -9.55 17.70 -15.70
N GLY A 79 -9.24 18.16 -14.48
CA GLY A 79 -10.23 18.43 -13.42
C GLY A 79 -10.75 17.18 -12.69
N SER A 80 -10.17 16.01 -12.97
CA SER A 80 -10.45 14.78 -12.23
C SER A 80 -9.64 14.70 -10.93
N PHE A 81 -10.02 13.78 -10.05
CA PHE A 81 -9.33 13.58 -8.78
C PHE A 81 -7.99 12.87 -8.96
N ASN A 82 -6.90 13.47 -8.48
CA ASN A 82 -5.58 12.88 -8.50
C ASN A 82 -5.44 11.84 -7.37
N LYS A 83 -5.73 10.59 -7.71
CA LYS A 83 -5.65 9.46 -6.78
C LYS A 83 -4.21 9.13 -6.36
N TYR A 84 -3.21 9.46 -7.19
CA TYR A 84 -1.81 9.23 -6.88
C TYR A 84 -1.37 10.12 -5.72
N GLU A 85 -1.58 11.44 -5.85
CA GLU A 85 -1.20 12.41 -4.82
C GLU A 85 -1.93 12.13 -3.50
N TYR A 86 -3.21 11.78 -3.58
CA TYR A 86 -3.97 11.38 -2.41
C TYR A 86 -3.32 10.21 -1.66
N GLN A 87 -2.82 9.20 -2.38
CA GLN A 87 -2.13 8.06 -1.77
C GLN A 87 -0.78 8.46 -1.20
N GLU A 88 -0.06 9.35 -1.87
CA GLU A 88 1.23 9.87 -1.42
C GLU A 88 1.07 10.63 -0.09
N VAL A 89 0.11 11.56 0.00
CA VAL A 89 -0.20 12.31 1.23
C VAL A 89 -0.52 11.37 2.39
N LEU A 90 -1.31 10.32 2.15
CA LEU A 90 -1.65 9.35 3.19
C LEU A 90 -0.48 8.43 3.57
N SER A 91 0.42 8.12 2.63
CA SER A 91 1.60 7.29 2.88
C SER A 91 2.55 7.94 3.90
N HIS A 92 2.69 9.27 3.85
CA HIS A 92 3.47 10.04 4.83
C HIS A 92 2.94 9.87 6.25
N LEU A 93 1.63 9.72 6.39
CA LEU A 93 0.94 9.51 7.67
C LEU A 93 0.82 8.02 8.05
N LYS A 94 1.41 7.11 7.26
CA LYS A 94 1.33 5.65 7.43
C LYS A 94 -0.13 5.13 7.37
N ILE A 95 -0.99 5.81 6.62
CA ILE A 95 -2.38 5.41 6.40
C ILE A 95 -2.48 4.74 5.04
N PHE A 96 -2.87 3.46 5.02
CA PHE A 96 -2.91 2.65 3.79
C PHE A 96 -4.34 2.19 3.48
N PRO A 97 -5.17 3.03 2.85
CA PRO A 97 -6.58 2.72 2.61
C PRO A 97 -6.80 1.56 1.63
N ASN A 98 -5.83 1.28 0.75
CA ASN A 98 -5.94 0.19 -0.22
C ASN A 98 -4.55 -0.23 -0.76
N LEU A 99 -4.05 -1.40 -0.34
CA LEU A 99 -2.78 -1.97 -0.81
C LEU A 99 -2.75 -2.18 -2.35
N ARG A 100 -3.92 -2.35 -3.00
CA ARG A 100 -4.03 -2.44 -4.47
C ARG A 100 -3.74 -1.13 -5.20
N GLY A 101 -3.90 0.02 -4.55
CA GLY A 101 -3.61 1.33 -5.16
C GLY A 101 -2.11 1.54 -5.38
N ILE A 102 -1.33 1.13 -4.38
CA ILE A 102 0.14 1.18 -4.37
C ILE A 102 0.74 0.38 -5.53
N MET A 103 0.12 -0.76 -5.91
CA MET A 103 0.57 -1.55 -7.07
C MET A 103 0.47 -0.76 -8.39
N LYS A 104 -0.57 0.06 -8.58
CA LYS A 104 -0.73 0.90 -9.78
C LYS A 104 0.18 2.13 -9.81
N VAL A 105 0.58 2.63 -8.63
CA VAL A 105 1.54 3.73 -8.50
C VAL A 105 2.93 3.29 -8.96
N ILE A 106 3.35 2.07 -8.60
CA ILE A 106 4.65 1.49 -8.99
C ILE A 106 4.67 1.13 -10.49
N GLU A 107 3.54 0.69 -11.05
CA GLU A 107 3.42 0.39 -12.49
C GLU A 107 3.30 1.65 -13.38
N GLY A 108 2.86 2.79 -12.82
CA GLY A 108 2.61 4.04 -13.56
C GLY A 108 3.72 5.10 -13.45
N GLY A 109 4.68 4.93 -12.54
CA GLY A 109 5.84 5.81 -12.38
C GLY A 109 6.83 5.62 -13.52
N LYS A 110 6.68 6.40 -14.58
CA LYS A 110 7.65 6.45 -15.68
C LYS A 110 9.04 6.79 -15.12
N ASN A 111 9.98 5.85 -15.27
CA ASN A 111 11.44 6.02 -15.24
C ASN A 111 12.21 5.90 -13.91
N GLN A 112 11.73 5.16 -12.91
CA GLN A 112 12.65 4.64 -11.88
C GLN A 112 12.49 3.13 -11.72
N PRO A 113 13.55 2.32 -11.94
CA PRO A 113 13.49 0.91 -11.59
C PRO A 113 13.28 0.80 -10.07
N PRO A 114 12.38 -0.08 -9.60
CA PRO A 114 12.17 -0.27 -8.18
C PRO A 114 13.50 -0.60 -7.51
N ILE A 115 13.86 0.16 -6.47
CA ILE A 115 15.08 -0.04 -5.69
C ILE A 115 15.09 -1.52 -5.25
N LYS A 116 16.11 -2.25 -5.69
CA LYS A 116 16.28 -3.66 -5.38
C LYS A 116 16.32 -3.80 -3.86
N PRO A 117 15.48 -4.65 -3.23
CA PRO A 117 15.68 -4.99 -1.83
C PRO A 117 17.11 -5.46 -1.62
N GLU A 118 17.82 -4.87 -0.66
CA GLU A 118 19.17 -5.34 -0.27
C GLU A 118 19.14 -6.76 0.32
N LEU A 119 17.96 -7.25 0.67
CA LEU A 119 17.74 -8.61 1.15
C LEU A 119 17.45 -9.56 -0.01
N GLY A 120 18.16 -10.68 -0.07
CA GLY A 120 17.93 -11.75 -1.05
C GLY A 120 16.61 -12.50 -0.77
N LEU A 121 15.96 -13.03 -1.81
CA LEU A 121 14.67 -13.74 -1.69
C LEU A 121 14.67 -14.83 -0.60
N LEU A 122 15.79 -15.55 -0.45
CA LEU A 122 15.97 -16.56 0.60
C LEU A 122 15.97 -15.97 2.01
N GLU A 123 16.65 -14.86 2.24
CA GLU A 123 16.69 -14.19 3.55
C GLU A 123 15.31 -13.68 3.94
N ILE A 124 14.54 -13.22 2.96
CA ILE A 124 13.17 -12.74 3.16
C ILE A 124 12.26 -13.93 3.47
N TRP A 125 12.46 -15.06 2.77
CA TRP A 125 11.77 -16.31 3.08
C TRP A 125 12.05 -16.77 4.52
N GLU A 126 13.30 -16.70 4.99
CA GLU A 126 13.67 -17.03 6.36
C GLU A 126 12.99 -16.11 7.38
N LYS A 127 13.03 -14.79 7.17
CA LYS A 127 12.32 -13.82 8.04
C LYS A 127 10.81 -14.07 8.07
N TYR A 128 10.22 -14.43 6.93
CA TYR A 128 8.81 -14.81 6.86
C TYR A 128 8.52 -16.11 7.60
N CYS A 129 9.41 -17.10 7.54
CA CYS A 129 9.29 -18.34 8.31
C CYS A 129 9.28 -18.04 9.82
N GLU A 130 10.19 -17.19 10.32
CA GLU A 130 10.22 -16.79 11.73
C GLU A 130 8.94 -16.07 12.16
N TYR A 131 8.43 -15.15 11.33
CA TYR A 131 7.15 -14.48 11.59
C TYR A 131 5.99 -15.47 11.69
N ARG A 132 6.00 -16.55 10.89
CA ARG A 132 4.93 -17.56 10.88
C ARG A 132 5.09 -18.64 11.93
N LYS A 133 6.31 -18.87 12.45
CA LYS A 133 6.63 -19.90 13.44
C LYS A 133 5.65 -20.01 14.61
N PRO A 134 5.24 -18.92 15.30
CA PRO A 134 4.30 -19.04 16.43
C PRO A 134 2.88 -19.49 16.01
N SER A 135 2.53 -19.35 14.72
CA SER A 135 1.22 -19.73 14.17
C SER A 135 1.18 -21.13 13.56
N LEU A 136 2.27 -21.90 13.63
CA LEU A 136 2.44 -23.17 12.95
C LEU A 136 2.78 -24.30 13.94
N ALA A 137 2.31 -25.50 13.64
CA ALA A 137 2.83 -26.69 14.31
C ALA A 137 4.33 -26.87 14.02
N ILE A 138 5.09 -27.28 15.02
CA ILE A 138 6.56 -27.41 14.95
C ILE A 138 6.98 -28.29 13.76
N SER A 139 6.30 -29.42 13.56
CA SER A 139 6.54 -30.33 12.44
C SER A 139 6.29 -29.68 11.08
N THR A 140 5.28 -28.81 10.98
CA THR A 140 4.97 -28.08 9.74
C THR A 140 6.05 -27.06 9.44
N TYR A 141 6.52 -26.34 10.45
CA TYR A 141 7.58 -25.36 10.31
C TYR A 141 8.91 -26.02 9.88
N GLU A 142 9.39 -27.03 10.61
CA GLU A 142 10.68 -27.69 10.32
C GLU A 142 10.69 -28.43 8.98
N ILE A 143 9.62 -29.18 8.68
CA ILE A 143 9.59 -30.02 7.48
C ILE A 143 9.24 -29.20 6.23
N HIS A 144 8.20 -28.37 6.30
CA HIS A 144 7.68 -27.70 5.12
C HIS A 144 8.34 -26.35 4.88
N TYR A 145 8.37 -25.48 5.89
CA TYR A 145 8.82 -24.09 5.71
C TYR A 145 10.34 -24.00 5.61
N LYS A 146 11.06 -24.59 6.56
CA LYS A 146 12.52 -24.48 6.66
C LYS A 146 13.27 -25.40 5.70
N LYS A 147 12.75 -26.60 5.44
CA LYS A 147 13.39 -27.58 4.55
C LYS A 147 12.80 -27.56 3.15
N LYS A 148 11.56 -28.03 3.00
CA LYS A 148 10.98 -28.33 1.68
C LYS A 148 10.83 -27.08 0.80
N TYR A 149 10.14 -26.06 1.30
CA TYR A 149 9.87 -24.84 0.53
C TYR A 149 11.13 -24.01 0.33
N PHE A 150 12.03 -23.95 1.32
CA PHE A 150 13.33 -23.31 1.19
C PHE A 150 14.14 -23.94 0.03
N SER A 151 14.29 -25.27 0.03
CA SER A 151 15.01 -25.98 -1.04
C SER A 151 14.35 -25.76 -2.41
N PHE A 152 13.02 -25.66 -2.47
CA PHE A 152 12.34 -25.37 -3.74
C PHE A 152 12.71 -23.99 -4.28
N ILE A 153 12.79 -22.98 -3.42
CA ILE A 153 13.13 -21.61 -3.78
C ILE A 153 14.62 -21.51 -4.13
N ASP A 154 15.50 -22.12 -3.34
CA ASP A 154 16.95 -22.15 -3.57
C ASP A 154 17.30 -22.81 -4.90
N ASP A 155 16.72 -23.98 -5.20
CA ASP A 155 16.95 -24.65 -6.47
C ASP A 155 16.42 -23.84 -7.67
N ALA A 156 15.29 -23.15 -7.52
CA ALA A 156 14.79 -22.26 -8.57
C ALA A 156 15.74 -21.07 -8.79
N LEU A 157 16.18 -20.41 -7.71
CA LEU A 157 17.10 -19.27 -7.77
C LEU A 157 18.42 -19.62 -8.45
N LYS A 158 18.96 -20.82 -8.20
CA LYS A 158 20.19 -21.31 -8.86
C LYS A 158 20.05 -21.45 -10.37
N VAL A 159 18.84 -21.72 -10.87
CA VAL A 159 18.60 -21.96 -12.30
C VAL A 159 18.17 -20.70 -13.04
N VAL A 160 17.23 -19.94 -12.48
CA VAL A 160 16.58 -18.81 -13.17
C VAL A 160 16.89 -17.45 -12.54
N GLY A 161 17.71 -17.41 -11.49
CA GLY A 161 18.00 -16.16 -10.77
C GLY A 161 16.77 -15.60 -10.05
N ASP A 162 16.81 -14.30 -9.78
CA ASP A 162 15.87 -13.61 -8.87
C ASP A 162 14.60 -13.07 -9.55
N ASN A 163 14.26 -13.58 -10.75
CA ASN A 163 13.05 -13.16 -11.47
C ASN A 163 11.80 -13.91 -10.96
N PRO A 164 10.81 -13.24 -10.33
CA PRO A 164 9.66 -13.90 -9.72
C PRO A 164 8.79 -14.70 -10.71
N LEU A 165 8.69 -14.25 -11.96
CA LEU A 165 7.91 -14.93 -12.99
C LEU A 165 8.59 -16.22 -13.44
N GLU A 166 9.90 -16.18 -13.62
CA GLU A 166 10.69 -17.35 -14.01
C GLU A 166 10.75 -18.38 -12.88
N ILE A 167 10.94 -17.93 -11.63
CA ILE A 167 10.89 -18.80 -10.44
C ILE A 167 9.55 -19.54 -10.37
N ARG A 168 8.44 -18.82 -10.59
CA ARG A 168 7.10 -19.42 -10.61
C ARG A 168 6.98 -20.48 -11.69
N ASN A 169 7.38 -20.17 -12.92
CA ASN A 169 7.27 -21.08 -14.06
C ASN A 169 8.14 -22.32 -13.84
N TRP A 170 9.35 -22.13 -13.34
CA TRP A 170 10.27 -23.22 -13.01
C TRP A 170 9.68 -24.15 -11.93
N LEU A 171 9.13 -23.60 -10.85
CA LEU A 171 8.50 -24.37 -9.79
C LEU A 171 7.32 -25.20 -10.30
N ILE A 172 6.48 -24.65 -11.19
CA ILE A 172 5.36 -25.38 -11.78
C ILE A 172 5.85 -26.54 -12.66
N ALA A 173 6.93 -26.33 -13.40
CA ALA A 173 7.48 -27.34 -14.32
C ALA A 173 8.25 -28.47 -13.60
N HIS A 174 8.91 -28.17 -12.47
CA HIS A 174 9.87 -29.10 -11.86
C HIS A 174 9.46 -29.64 -10.48
N ARG A 175 8.35 -29.16 -9.89
CA ARG A 175 7.88 -29.58 -8.57
C ARG A 175 6.45 -30.11 -8.60
N ASN A 176 6.09 -30.84 -7.55
CA ASN A 176 4.74 -31.36 -7.41
C ASN A 176 3.72 -30.20 -7.31
N LEU A 177 2.73 -30.21 -8.21
CA LEU A 177 1.69 -29.17 -8.30
C LEU A 177 0.96 -28.93 -6.97
N LYS A 178 0.76 -29.97 -6.14
CA LYS A 178 0.12 -29.87 -4.83
C LYS A 178 0.96 -29.03 -3.86
N ASP A 179 2.28 -29.20 -3.88
CA ASP A 179 3.19 -28.44 -3.03
C ASP A 179 3.37 -27.01 -3.55
N VAL A 180 3.46 -26.83 -4.87
CA VAL A 180 3.52 -25.50 -5.50
C VAL A 180 2.25 -24.69 -5.18
N LYS A 181 1.07 -25.31 -5.22
CA LYS A 181 -0.19 -24.65 -4.83
C LYS A 181 -0.21 -24.21 -3.36
N LYS A 182 0.48 -24.93 -2.47
CA LYS A 182 0.62 -24.54 -1.06
C LYS A 182 1.66 -23.43 -0.87
N LEU A 183 2.76 -23.47 -1.62
CA LEU A 183 3.85 -22.49 -1.56
C LEU A 183 3.45 -21.13 -2.17
N TYR A 184 2.69 -21.14 -3.26
CA TYR A 184 2.37 -19.95 -4.04
C TYR A 184 1.68 -18.81 -3.24
N PRO A 185 0.69 -19.07 -2.37
CA PRO A 185 0.12 -18.05 -1.50
C PRO A 185 1.14 -17.39 -0.57
N TYR A 186 2.19 -18.12 -0.16
CA TYR A 186 3.24 -17.60 0.70
C TYR A 186 4.22 -16.73 -0.09
N LEU A 187 4.64 -17.17 -1.29
CA LEU A 187 5.45 -16.34 -2.19
C LEU A 187 4.74 -15.05 -2.60
N LYS A 188 3.43 -15.10 -2.84
CA LYS A 188 2.61 -13.91 -3.10
C LYS A 188 2.52 -12.97 -1.90
N LYS A 189 2.53 -13.50 -0.67
CA LYS A 189 2.58 -12.68 0.56
C LYS A 189 3.97 -12.11 0.80
N LEU A 190 5.00 -12.84 0.43
CA LEU A 190 6.39 -12.41 0.51
C LEU A 190 6.69 -11.25 -0.41
N THR A 191 6.19 -11.23 -1.65
CA THR A 191 6.33 -10.05 -2.51
C THR A 191 5.65 -8.84 -1.88
N ILE A 192 4.47 -9.01 -1.27
CA ILE A 192 3.77 -7.93 -0.54
C ILE A 192 4.59 -7.44 0.68
N LEU A 193 5.17 -8.36 1.45
CA LEU A 193 6.02 -8.04 2.61
C LEU A 193 7.36 -7.41 2.20
N LEU A 194 7.95 -7.84 1.09
CA LEU A 194 9.14 -7.25 0.48
C LEU A 194 8.94 -5.77 0.18
N PHE A 195 7.86 -5.43 -0.52
CA PHE A 195 7.54 -4.02 -0.79
C PHE A 195 7.27 -3.24 0.50
N SER A 196 6.77 -3.90 1.55
CA SER A 196 6.53 -3.29 2.85
C SER A 196 7.82 -3.09 3.66
N ILE A 197 8.78 -4.02 3.55
CA ILE A 197 10.08 -4.01 4.24
C ILE A 197 11.06 -3.06 3.52
N ILE A 198 11.10 -3.05 2.18
CA ILE A 198 11.85 -2.06 1.38
C ILE A 198 11.40 -0.64 1.74
N TYR A 199 10.09 -0.42 1.90
CA TYR A 199 9.53 0.86 2.33
C TYR A 199 9.93 1.25 3.76
N ILE A 200 10.06 0.28 4.67
CA ILE A 200 10.53 0.53 6.05
C ILE A 200 12.04 0.81 6.08
N ILE A 201 12.84 0.08 5.30
CA ILE A 201 14.30 0.22 5.24
C ILE A 201 14.68 1.55 4.56
N LEU A 202 14.05 1.91 3.44
CA LEU A 202 14.24 3.22 2.79
C LEU A 202 13.92 4.38 3.73
N LYS A 203 12.90 4.22 4.59
CA LYS A 203 12.50 5.23 5.57
C LYS A 203 13.50 5.38 6.73
N ILE A 204 14.20 4.30 7.10
CA ILE A 204 15.24 4.33 8.13
C ILE A 204 16.53 4.95 7.56
N LEU A 205 16.86 4.68 6.30
CA LEU A 205 18.05 5.24 5.63
C LEU A 205 17.90 6.73 5.25
N THR A 206 16.69 7.26 5.10
CA THR A 206 16.45 8.70 4.88
C THR A 206 16.33 9.53 6.17
N LEU A 207 16.51 8.91 7.34
CA LEU A 207 16.43 9.57 8.66
C LEU A 207 17.79 9.69 9.37
N VAL A 208 18.89 9.44 8.67
CA VAL A 208 20.28 9.74 9.06
C VAL A 208 20.84 10.74 8.07
#